data_AF-A0A3D2M5B1-F1
#
_entry.id   AF-A0A3D2M5B1-F1
#
_cell.length_a   1.000
_cell.length_b   1.000
_cell.length_c   1.000
_cell.angle_alpha   90.00
_cell.angle_beta   90.00
_cell.angle_gamma   90.00
#
_symmetry.space_group_name_H-M   'P 1'
#
loop_
_entity.id
_entity.type
_entity.pdbx_description
1 polymer ?
#
loop_
_entity_poly.entity_id
_entity_poly.type
_entity_poly.pdbx_seq_one_letter_code
_entity_poly.pdbx_strand_id
1 'polypeptide(L)'
;MSQTLLSILAFVPLVLAGVLLIGFRWPAKFAMPLVFVLTALIGLLAWDMTFTRVLASTLQGLILTASILWIIFGAILLLNTLKHSGGIASIRRGFANVSPDKRVQVLIVAWLFGCFIEGASGFGTPAAVAAPLLVALGFPALTAVVLGMMVQSTPVSFGAVGTPILVGVAGGLDQATLGGQLAAVG
;
A
#
# COMPACT_ATOMS: atom_id res chain seq x y z
N MET A 1 -21.68 15.56 -21.11
CA MET A 1 -21.95 15.74 -19.66
C MET A 1 -21.13 16.93 -19.15
N SER A 2 -21.58 17.65 -18.12
CA SER A 2 -20.77 18.74 -17.55
C SER A 2 -19.52 18.18 -16.87
N GLN A 3 -18.43 18.94 -16.87
CA GLN A 3 -17.17 18.49 -16.28
C GLN A 3 -17.31 18.17 -14.79
N THR A 4 -18.11 18.96 -14.07
CA THR A 4 -18.47 18.71 -12.67
C THR A 4 -19.14 17.35 -12.48
N LEU A 5 -20.07 16.97 -13.37
CA LEU A 5 -20.76 15.69 -13.28
C LEU A 5 -19.79 14.52 -13.52
N LEU A 6 -18.90 14.64 -14.50
CA LEU A 6 -17.85 13.64 -14.74
C LEU A 6 -16.90 13.52 -13.54
N SER A 7 -16.49 14.62 -12.92
CA SER A 7 -15.67 14.59 -11.72
C SER A 7 -16.36 13.90 -10.54
N ILE A 8 -17.66 14.16 -10.33
CA ILE A 8 -18.45 13.49 -9.29
C ILE A 8 -18.51 11.98 -9.59
N LEU A 9 -18.85 11.60 -10.83
CA LEU A 9 -18.93 10.19 -11.23
C LEU A 9 -17.62 9.45 -11.04
N ALA A 10 -16.48 10.08 -11.36
CA ALA A 10 -15.15 9.51 -11.12
C ALA A 10 -14.84 9.32 -9.63
N PHE A 11 -15.45 10.13 -8.76
CA PHE A 11 -15.26 10.05 -7.31
C PHE A 11 -16.17 9.00 -6.63
N VAL A 12 -17.31 8.64 -7.22
CA VAL A 12 -18.28 7.70 -6.62
C VAL A 12 -17.66 6.37 -6.20
N PRO A 13 -16.84 5.67 -7.01
CA PRO A 13 -16.23 4.40 -6.60
C PRO A 13 -15.37 4.52 -5.34
N LEU A 14 -14.64 5.62 -5.19
CA LEU A 14 -13.79 5.90 -4.02
C LEU A 14 -14.65 6.10 -2.76
N VAL A 15 -15.73 6.88 -2.88
CA VAL A 15 -16.68 7.08 -1.78
C VAL A 15 -17.33 5.77 -1.38
N LEU A 16 -17.77 4.97 -2.37
CA LEU A 16 -18.36 3.66 -2.10
C LEU A 16 -17.38 2.74 -1.37
N ALA A 17 -16.12 2.68 -1.81
CA ALA A 17 -15.09 1.91 -1.12
C ALA A 17 -14.94 2.35 0.35
N GLY A 18 -14.85 3.66 0.60
CA GLY A 18 -14.75 4.21 1.95
C GLY A 18 -15.98 3.88 2.82
N VAL A 19 -17.19 4.04 2.27
CA VAL A 19 -18.44 3.74 2.98
C VAL A 19 -18.54 2.26 3.32
N LEU A 20 -18.22 1.36 2.39
CA LEU A 20 -18.28 -0.08 2.61
C LEU A 20 -17.21 -0.55 3.60
N LEU A 21 -15.96 -0.10 3.45
CA LEU A 21 -14.83 -0.58 4.25
C LEU A 21 -14.74 0.07 5.64
N ILE A 22 -15.03 1.37 5.75
CA ILE A 22 -14.88 2.12 7.01
C ILE A 22 -16.23 2.25 7.71
N GLY A 23 -17.28 2.62 6.97
CA GLY A 23 -18.63 2.82 7.52
C GLY A 23 -19.28 1.50 7.91
N PHE A 24 -19.48 0.61 6.95
CA PHE A 24 -20.11 -0.69 7.17
C PHE A 24 -19.14 -1.78 7.63
N ARG A 25 -17.83 -1.52 7.58
CA ARG A 25 -16.77 -2.47 7.97
C ARG A 25 -16.88 -3.81 7.25
N TRP A 26 -17.32 -3.77 5.99
CA TRP A 26 -17.41 -4.97 5.18
C TRP A 26 -16.03 -5.51 4.84
N PRO A 27 -15.84 -6.84 4.84
CA PRO A 27 -14.62 -7.44 4.35
C PRO A 27 -14.33 -7.00 2.91
N ALA A 28 -13.08 -6.63 2.62
CA ALA A 28 -12.66 -6.18 1.29
C ALA A 28 -12.99 -7.19 0.17
N LYS A 29 -13.01 -8.50 0.49
CA LYS A 29 -13.41 -9.56 -0.44
C LYS A 29 -14.83 -9.41 -1.01
N PHE A 30 -15.70 -8.68 -0.32
CA PHE A 30 -17.07 -8.39 -0.80
C PHE A 30 -17.21 -6.95 -1.27
N ALA A 31 -16.59 -6.00 -0.58
CA ALA A 31 -16.67 -4.59 -0.93
C ALA A 31 -16.02 -4.29 -2.29
N MET A 32 -14.80 -4.79 -2.52
CA MET A 32 -14.02 -4.43 -3.72
C MET A 32 -14.63 -4.93 -5.03
N PRO A 33 -15.20 -6.16 -5.13
CA PRO A 33 -15.94 -6.57 -6.32
C PRO A 33 -17.14 -5.67 -6.63
N LEU A 34 -17.85 -5.20 -5.60
CA LEU A 34 -18.99 -4.28 -5.78
C LEU A 34 -18.53 -2.94 -6.35
N VAL A 35 -17.43 -2.40 -5.80
CA VAL A 35 -16.81 -1.17 -6.32
C VAL A 35 -16.33 -1.35 -7.76
N PHE A 36 -15.73 -2.49 -8.09
CA PHE A 36 -15.30 -2.80 -9.45
C PHE A 36 -16.48 -2.83 -10.44
N VAL A 37 -17.57 -3.51 -10.10
CA VAL A 37 -18.78 -3.55 -10.94
C VAL A 37 -19.33 -2.16 -11.16
N LEU A 38 -19.41 -1.34 -10.11
CA LEU A 38 -19.86 0.04 -10.24
C LEU A 38 -18.93 0.86 -11.15
N THR A 39 -17.61 0.75 -10.99
CA THR A 39 -16.64 1.44 -11.85
C THR A 39 -16.77 1.02 -13.31
N ALA A 40 -16.96 -0.28 -13.58
CA ALA A 40 -17.17 -0.78 -14.93
C ALA A 40 -18.47 -0.23 -15.54
N LEU A 41 -19.57 -0.20 -14.78
CA LEU A 41 -20.84 0.38 -15.23
C LEU A 41 -20.70 1.87 -15.53
N ILE A 42 -20.01 2.63 -14.69
CA ILE A 42 -19.74 4.05 -14.93
C ILE A 42 -18.93 4.24 -16.21
N GLY A 43 -17.88 3.43 -16.42
CA GLY A 43 -17.07 3.48 -17.64
C GLY A 43 -17.87 3.21 -18.92
N LEU A 44 -18.76 2.21 -18.89
CA LEU A 44 -19.61 1.86 -20.03
C LEU A 44 -20.70 2.92 -20.30
N LEU A 45 -21.33 3.45 -19.25
CA LEU A 45 -22.54 4.27 -19.39
C LEU A 45 -22.27 5.78 -19.44
N ALA A 46 -21.20 6.27 -18.81
CA ALA A 46 -20.91 7.71 -18.73
C ALA A 46 -19.71 8.15 -19.58
N TRP A 47 -18.80 7.23 -19.91
CA TRP A 47 -17.63 7.47 -20.77
C TRP A 47 -17.68 6.74 -22.11
N ASP A 48 -18.80 6.06 -22.40
CA ASP A 48 -19.01 5.29 -23.65
C ASP A 48 -17.85 4.34 -23.97
N MET A 49 -17.21 3.76 -22.95
CA MET A 49 -16.13 2.80 -23.16
C MET A 49 -16.67 1.55 -23.84
N THR A 50 -15.92 1.00 -24.80
CA THR A 50 -16.28 -0.28 -25.41
C THR A 50 -16.14 -1.41 -24.39
N PHE A 51 -17.01 -2.42 -24.48
CA PHE A 51 -16.94 -3.60 -23.62
C PHE A 51 -15.56 -4.29 -23.68
N THR A 52 -14.96 -4.35 -24.88
CA THR A 52 -13.61 -4.87 -25.10
C THR A 52 -12.56 -4.12 -24.27
N ARG A 53 -12.69 -2.79 -24.15
CA ARG A 53 -11.75 -1.98 -23.36
C ARG A 53 -11.87 -2.27 -21.87
N VAL A 54 -13.10 -2.39 -21.36
CA VAL A 54 -13.34 -2.78 -19.96
C VAL A 54 -12.78 -4.17 -19.67
N LEU A 55 -12.99 -5.13 -20.56
CA LEU A 55 -12.45 -6.48 -20.43
C LEU A 55 -10.91 -6.48 -20.46
N ALA A 56 -10.30 -5.75 -21.40
CA ALA A 56 -8.85 -5.61 -21.49
C ALA A 56 -8.25 -4.99 -20.21
N SER A 57 -8.85 -3.91 -19.70
CA SER A 57 -8.43 -3.29 -18.42
C SER A 57 -8.59 -4.24 -17.23
N THR A 58 -9.64 -5.08 -17.24
CA THR A 58 -9.84 -6.10 -16.20
C THR A 58 -8.72 -7.14 -16.22
N LEU A 59 -8.38 -7.67 -17.40
CA LEU A 59 -7.28 -8.63 -17.56
C LEU A 59 -5.93 -8.00 -17.18
N GLN A 60 -5.68 -6.76 -17.60
CA GLN A 60 -4.49 -6.01 -17.19
C GLN A 60 -4.40 -5.89 -15.66
N GLY A 61 -5.52 -5.58 -15.00
CA GLY A 61 -5.62 -5.53 -13.54
C GLY A 61 -5.30 -6.88 -12.86
N LEU A 62 -5.77 -7.99 -13.44
CA LEU A 62 -5.46 -9.34 -12.93
C LEU A 62 -3.97 -9.67 -13.08
N ILE A 63 -3.34 -9.32 -14.20
CA ILE A 63 -1.90 -9.51 -14.41
C ILE A 63 -1.10 -8.69 -13.39
N LEU A 64 -1.45 -7.40 -13.20
CA LEU A 64 -0.84 -6.55 -12.18
C LEU A 64 -0.99 -7.14 -10.77
N THR A 65 -2.17 -7.69 -10.47
CA THR A 65 -2.43 -8.36 -9.19
C THR A 65 -1.53 -9.57 -9.00
N ALA A 66 -1.32 -10.39 -10.04
CA ALA A 66 -0.40 -11.53 -9.97
C ALA A 66 1.04 -11.09 -9.67
N SER A 67 1.52 -10.00 -10.29
CA SER A 67 2.84 -9.43 -9.99
C SER A 67 2.94 -8.96 -8.53
N ILE A 68 1.91 -8.32 -8.00
CA ILE A 68 1.85 -7.90 -6.59
C ILE A 68 1.88 -9.12 -5.66
N LEU A 69 1.09 -10.16 -5.96
CA LEU A 69 1.06 -11.39 -5.17
C LEU A 69 2.42 -12.10 -5.16
N TRP A 70 3.17 -12.05 -6.27
CA TRP A 70 4.52 -12.59 -6.35
C TRP A 70 5.49 -11.88 -5.39
N ILE A 71 5.41 -10.55 -5.30
CA ILE A 71 6.21 -9.75 -4.36
C ILE A 71 5.84 -10.10 -2.91
N ILE A 72 4.54 -10.12 -2.60
CA ILE A 72 4.03 -10.45 -1.27
C ILE A 72 4.47 -11.86 -0.85
N PHE A 73 4.40 -12.83 -1.77
CA PHE A 73 4.88 -14.19 -1.53
C PHE A 73 6.36 -14.21 -1.13
N GLY A 74 7.23 -13.54 -1.91
CA GLY A 74 8.66 -13.47 -1.60
C GLY A 74 8.94 -12.80 -0.25
N ALA A 75 8.23 -11.71 0.07
CA ALA A 75 8.36 -11.01 1.35
C ALA A 75 7.91 -11.87 2.54
N ILE A 76 6.77 -12.53 2.45
CA ILE A 76 6.25 -13.41 3.50
C ILE A 76 7.14 -14.64 3.68
N LEU A 77 7.66 -15.21 2.58
CA LEU A 77 8.62 -16.31 2.63
C LEU A 77 9.90 -15.88 3.37
N LEU A 78 10.46 -14.73 3.02
CA LEU A 78 11.63 -14.17 3.70
C LEU A 78 11.37 -13.94 5.20
N LEU A 79 10.25 -13.28 5.54
CA LEU A 79 9.88 -13.01 6.93
C LEU A 79 9.71 -14.30 7.74
N ASN A 80 9.00 -15.30 7.18
CA ASN A 80 8.84 -16.59 7.85
C ASN A 80 10.15 -17.35 7.96
N THR A 81 11.02 -17.29 6.95
CA THR A 81 12.35 -17.90 7.00
C THR A 81 13.17 -17.29 8.13
N LEU A 82 13.21 -15.96 8.23
CA LEU A 82 13.90 -15.24 9.30
C LEU A 82 13.30 -15.54 10.69
N LYS A 83 12.00 -15.76 10.78
CA LYS A 83 11.33 -16.14 12.02
C LYS A 83 11.73 -17.55 12.47
N HIS A 84 11.73 -18.53 11.57
CA HIS A 84 12.04 -19.93 11.90
C HIS A 84 13.55 -20.20 12.04
N SER A 85 14.40 -19.45 11.33
CA SER A 85 15.86 -19.54 11.46
C SER A 85 16.42 -18.83 12.69
N GLY A 86 15.59 -18.07 13.43
CA GLY A 86 16.04 -17.23 14.54
C GLY A 86 16.70 -15.92 14.12
N GLY A 87 16.73 -15.59 12.81
CA GLY A 87 17.25 -14.33 12.29
C GLY A 87 16.60 -13.10 12.92
N ILE A 88 15.28 -13.12 13.14
CA ILE A 88 14.56 -12.02 13.82
C ILE A 88 15.09 -11.82 15.26
N ALA A 89 15.40 -12.89 15.98
CA ALA A 89 15.94 -12.79 17.34
C ALA A 89 17.36 -12.20 17.34
N SER A 90 18.17 -12.54 16.33
CA SER A 90 19.51 -11.98 16.14
C SER A 90 19.44 -10.47 15.85
N ILE A 91 18.54 -10.06 14.95
CA ILE A 91 18.27 -8.64 14.64
C ILE A 91 17.82 -7.89 15.91
N ARG A 92 16.90 -8.47 16.69
CA ARG A 92 16.42 -7.89 17.96
C ARG A 92 17.54 -7.70 18.98
N ARG A 93 18.43 -8.70 19.15
CA ARG A 93 19.59 -8.58 20.06
C ARG A 93 20.56 -7.51 19.57
N GLY A 94 20.77 -7.42 18.26
CA GLY A 94 21.57 -6.35 17.65
C GLY A 94 21.05 -4.98 18.07
N PHE A 95 19.76 -4.71 17.86
CA PHE A 95 19.15 -3.41 18.18
C PHE A 95 19.11 -3.09 19.67
N ALA A 96 18.85 -4.06 20.54
CA ALA A 96 18.85 -3.85 21.99
C ALA A 96 20.22 -3.42 22.53
N ASN A 97 21.31 -3.84 21.87
CA ASN A 97 22.68 -3.56 22.29
C ASN A 97 23.25 -2.26 21.73
N VAL A 98 22.56 -1.57 20.79
CA VAL A 98 23.08 -0.33 20.18
C VAL A 98 23.00 0.85 21.15
N SER A 99 21.87 1.02 21.84
CA SER A 99 21.69 2.13 22.79
C SER A 99 20.66 1.79 23.87
N PRO A 100 20.92 2.15 25.13
CA PRO A 100 19.92 2.08 26.19
C PRO A 100 18.87 3.21 26.10
N ASP A 101 19.10 4.27 25.31
CA ASP A 101 18.14 5.37 25.17
C ASP A 101 16.95 4.94 24.30
N LYS A 102 15.75 4.93 24.89
CA LYS A 102 14.50 4.58 24.22
C LYS A 102 14.23 5.46 22.99
N ARG A 103 14.65 6.72 22.98
CA ARG A 103 14.47 7.63 21.83
C ARG A 103 15.28 7.15 20.62
N VAL A 104 16.51 6.73 20.86
CA VAL A 104 17.40 6.16 19.83
C VAL A 104 16.85 4.82 19.34
N GLN A 105 16.33 3.98 20.25
CA GLN A 105 15.69 2.72 19.86
C GLN A 105 14.47 2.94 18.96
N VAL A 106 13.65 3.96 19.23
CA VAL A 106 12.52 4.31 18.35
C VAL A 106 13.00 4.71 16.95
N LEU A 107 14.05 5.54 16.85
CA LEU A 107 14.60 5.91 15.54
C LEU A 107 15.14 4.70 14.79
N ILE A 108 15.85 3.80 15.46
CA ILE A 108 16.45 2.64 14.80
C ILE A 108 15.37 1.61 14.40
N VAL A 109 14.46 1.29 15.31
CA VAL A 109 13.50 0.20 15.14
C VAL A 109 12.23 0.65 14.43
N ALA A 110 11.60 1.72 14.92
CA ALA A 110 10.38 2.22 14.30
C ALA A 110 10.73 2.87 12.97
N TRP A 111 11.65 3.83 12.94
CA TRP A 111 11.90 4.63 11.74
C TRP A 111 12.79 3.89 10.72
N LEU A 112 14.07 3.64 11.02
CA LEU A 112 15.02 3.10 10.04
C LEU A 112 14.62 1.69 9.58
N PHE A 113 14.46 0.76 10.53
CA PHE A 113 14.07 -0.61 10.21
C PHE A 113 12.65 -0.72 9.65
N GLY A 114 11.69 0.03 10.22
CA GLY A 114 10.33 0.07 9.68
C GLY A 114 10.27 0.61 8.25
N CYS A 115 10.94 1.72 7.95
CA CYS A 115 11.00 2.24 6.57
C CYS A 115 11.70 1.28 5.61
N PHE A 116 12.79 0.63 6.04
CA PHE A 116 13.49 -0.35 5.22
C PHE A 116 12.60 -1.57 4.91
N ILE A 117 11.94 -2.14 5.92
CA ILE A 117 11.11 -3.33 5.72
C ILE A 117 9.88 -2.98 4.87
N GLU A 118 9.25 -1.82 5.06
CA GLU A 118 8.16 -1.36 4.19
C GLU A 118 8.65 -1.16 2.75
N GLY A 119 9.79 -0.52 2.54
CA GLY A 119 10.37 -0.36 1.21
C GLY A 119 10.61 -1.70 0.50
N ALA A 120 11.14 -2.69 1.22
CA ALA A 120 11.45 -4.01 0.66
C ALA A 120 10.20 -4.87 0.41
N SER A 121 9.22 -4.85 1.32
CA SER A 121 8.06 -5.75 1.30
C SER A 121 6.74 -5.09 0.93
N GLY A 122 6.50 -3.87 1.41
CA GLY A 122 5.25 -3.12 1.30
C GLY A 122 4.13 -3.64 2.18
N PHE A 123 2.93 -3.11 1.94
CA PHE A 123 1.65 -3.67 2.38
C PHE A 123 1.39 -3.77 3.89
N GLY A 124 1.94 -2.87 4.71
CA GLY A 124 1.61 -2.87 6.15
C GLY A 124 2.65 -3.53 7.05
N THR A 125 3.82 -3.87 6.50
CA THR A 125 4.80 -4.72 7.19
C THR A 125 5.38 -4.12 8.48
N PRO A 126 5.68 -2.81 8.58
CA PRO A 126 6.00 -2.13 9.84
C PRO A 126 5.03 -2.42 10.99
N ALA A 127 3.73 -2.38 10.74
CA ALA A 127 2.73 -2.64 11.78
C ALA A 127 2.80 -4.11 12.25
N ALA A 128 3.11 -5.04 11.34
CA ALA A 128 3.21 -6.46 11.65
C ALA A 128 4.55 -6.86 12.32
N VAL A 129 5.64 -6.13 12.09
CA VAL A 129 6.99 -6.53 12.54
C VAL A 129 7.62 -5.53 13.50
N ALA A 130 7.62 -4.24 13.19
CA ALA A 130 8.27 -3.22 14.02
C ALA A 130 7.51 -2.97 15.34
N ALA A 131 6.17 -2.95 15.30
CA ALA A 131 5.37 -2.75 16.52
C ALA A 131 5.57 -3.88 17.55
N PRO A 132 5.47 -5.19 17.21
CA PRO A 132 5.80 -6.26 18.16
C PRO A 132 7.24 -6.19 18.68
N LEU A 133 8.20 -5.78 17.84
CA LEU A 133 9.59 -5.63 18.23
C LEU A 133 9.77 -4.53 19.29
N LEU A 134 9.10 -3.39 19.14
CA LEU A 134 9.08 -2.31 20.15
C LEU A 134 8.46 -2.78 21.48
N VAL A 135 7.35 -3.52 21.43
CA VAL A 135 6.76 -4.11 22.66
C VAL A 135 7.78 -5.02 23.35
N ALA A 136 8.49 -5.82 22.58
CA ALA A 136 9.50 -6.73 23.08
C ALA A 136 10.75 -6.01 23.63
N LEU A 137 10.98 -4.74 23.26
CA LEU A 137 12.02 -3.87 23.83
C LEU A 137 11.55 -3.10 25.08
N GLY A 138 10.31 -3.32 25.54
CA GLY A 138 9.77 -2.72 26.76
C GLY A 138 9.07 -1.37 26.55
N PHE A 139 8.62 -1.09 25.33
CA PHE A 139 7.72 0.04 25.07
C PHE A 139 6.28 -0.32 25.43
N PRO A 140 5.47 0.66 25.90
CA PRO A 140 4.04 0.46 26.07
C PRO A 140 3.39 0.01 24.75
N ALA A 141 2.47 -0.94 24.82
CA ALA A 141 1.82 -1.52 23.64
C ALA A 141 1.18 -0.46 22.74
N LEU A 142 0.49 0.52 23.34
CA LEU A 142 -0.13 1.63 22.60
C LEU A 142 0.91 2.45 21.83
N THR A 143 2.03 2.79 22.48
CA THR A 143 3.12 3.55 21.84
C THR A 143 3.72 2.77 20.68
N ALA A 144 3.96 1.47 20.85
CA ALA A 144 4.50 0.62 19.81
C ALA A 144 3.59 0.53 18.59
N VAL A 145 2.27 0.37 18.79
CA VAL A 145 1.28 0.35 17.71
C VAL A 145 1.20 1.70 17.01
N VAL A 146 1.11 2.80 17.77
CA VAL A 146 1.05 4.15 17.19
C VAL A 146 2.30 4.43 16.35
N LEU A 147 3.50 4.15 16.87
CA LEU A 147 4.74 4.32 16.13
C LEU A 147 4.82 3.43 14.88
N GLY A 148 4.42 2.16 14.98
CA GLY A 148 4.37 1.25 13.84
C GLY A 148 3.41 1.73 12.75
N MET A 149 2.23 2.24 13.13
CA MET A 149 1.23 2.78 12.20
C MET A 149 1.63 4.14 11.60
N MET A 150 2.31 4.99 12.38
CA MET A 150 2.87 6.25 11.87
C MET A 150 3.94 5.97 10.82
N VAL A 151 4.87 5.06 11.13
CA VAL A 151 5.91 4.66 10.18
C VAL A 151 5.26 4.03 8.97
N GLN A 152 4.25 3.17 9.11
CA GLN A 152 3.52 2.62 7.97
C GLN A 152 3.04 3.69 6.99
N SER A 153 2.70 4.90 7.46
CA SER A 153 2.14 5.95 6.62
C SER A 153 3.19 6.77 5.85
N THR A 154 4.47 6.70 6.24
CA THR A 154 5.50 7.63 5.72
C THR A 154 6.21 7.11 4.44
N PRO A 155 6.73 5.88 4.39
CA PRO A 155 7.43 5.34 3.23
C PRO A 155 6.52 4.48 2.35
N VAL A 156 5.20 4.41 2.61
CA VAL A 156 4.26 3.53 1.89
C VAL A 156 4.31 3.74 0.38
N SER A 157 4.53 4.97 -0.09
CA SER A 157 4.69 5.28 -1.51
C SER A 157 5.86 4.52 -2.14
N PHE A 158 6.92 4.25 -1.38
CA PHE A 158 8.10 3.51 -1.80
C PHE A 158 8.01 2.01 -1.46
N GLY A 159 6.90 1.57 -0.86
CA GLY A 159 6.71 0.18 -0.46
C GLY A 159 6.72 -0.78 -1.64
N ALA A 160 7.11 -2.04 -1.37
CA ALA A 160 7.25 -3.07 -2.40
C ALA A 160 8.07 -2.57 -3.61
N VAL A 161 9.23 -1.96 -3.33
CA VAL A 161 10.15 -1.40 -4.34
C VAL A 161 9.46 -0.35 -5.24
N GLY A 162 8.66 0.53 -4.63
CA GLY A 162 7.99 1.62 -5.33
C GLY A 162 6.75 1.22 -6.13
N THR A 163 6.18 0.04 -5.89
CA THR A 163 4.97 -0.44 -6.59
C THR A 163 3.82 0.60 -6.57
N PRO A 164 3.50 1.28 -5.45
CA PRO A 164 2.45 2.30 -5.45
C PRO A 164 2.71 3.49 -6.38
N ILE A 165 3.97 3.91 -6.54
CA ILE A 165 4.33 4.98 -7.49
C ILE A 165 4.32 4.45 -8.93
N LEU A 166 4.98 3.31 -9.17
CA LEU A 166 5.14 2.75 -10.52
C LEU A 166 3.81 2.28 -11.13
N VAL A 167 2.95 1.66 -10.34
CA VAL A 167 1.67 1.12 -10.81
C VAL A 167 0.53 2.10 -10.52
N GLY A 168 0.46 2.61 -9.28
CA GLY A 168 -0.67 3.42 -8.83
C GLY A 168 -0.67 4.83 -9.41
N VAL A 169 0.46 5.54 -9.33
CA VAL A 169 0.56 6.92 -9.82
C VAL A 169 0.87 6.96 -11.31
N ALA A 170 1.96 6.32 -11.74
CA ALA A 170 2.39 6.40 -13.14
C ALA A 170 1.43 5.71 -14.10
N GLY A 171 0.77 4.62 -13.68
CA GLY A 171 -0.25 3.95 -14.50
C GLY A 171 -1.58 4.70 -14.59
N GLY A 172 -1.87 5.61 -13.64
CA GLY A 172 -3.12 6.36 -13.59
C GLY A 172 -3.10 7.72 -14.30
N LEU A 173 -1.92 8.24 -14.61
CA LEU A 173 -1.73 9.53 -15.28
C LEU A 173 -1.49 9.33 -16.79
N ASP A 174 -2.08 10.19 -17.62
CA ASP A 174 -1.78 10.23 -19.07
C ASP A 174 -0.39 10.87 -19.29
N GLN A 175 0.65 10.08 -19.06
CA GLN A 175 2.04 10.53 -19.16
C GLN A 175 2.41 11.04 -20.55
N ALA A 176 1.81 10.49 -21.61
CA ALA A 176 2.11 10.90 -22.98
C ALA A 176 1.63 12.33 -23.23
N THR A 177 0.39 12.62 -22.87
CA THR A 177 -0.19 13.97 -23.03
C THR A 177 0.43 14.97 -22.05
N LEU A 178 0.55 14.61 -20.76
CA LEU A 178 1.13 15.50 -19.74
C LEU A 178 2.61 15.79 -19.99
N GLY A 179 3.39 14.79 -20.40
CA GLY A 179 4.79 14.96 -20.76
C GLY A 179 4.96 15.89 -21.96
N GLY A 180 4.12 15.74 -22.99
CA GLY A 180 4.11 16.63 -24.15
C GLY A 180 3.74 18.08 -23.78
N GLN A 181 2.77 18.27 -22.88
CA GLN A 181 2.38 19.60 -22.40
C GLN A 181 3.47 20.25 -21.53
N LEU A 182 4.09 19.50 -20.63
CA LEU A 182 5.17 19.99 -19.77
C LEU A 182 6.41 20.37 -20.58
N ALA A 183 6.82 19.51 -21.53
CA ALA A 183 7.94 19.78 -22.42
C ALA A 183 7.71 21.01 -23.33
N ALA A 184 6.45 21.33 -23.63
CA ALA A 184 6.09 22.53 -24.38
C ALA A 184 6.15 23.83 -23.55
N VAL A 185 6.12 23.73 -22.21
CA VAL A 185 6.10 24.88 -21.29
C VAL A 185 7.47 25.11 -20.62
N GLY A 186 8.39 24.13 -20.67
CA GLY A 186 9.77 24.24 -20.19
C GLY A 186 10.04 23.35 -18.98
#